data_AF-A0A090RWR1-F1
#
_entry.id   AF-A0A090RWR1-F1
#
_cell.length_a   1.000
_cell.length_b   1.000
_cell.length_c   1.000
_cell.angle_alpha   90.00
_cell.angle_beta   90.00
_cell.angle_gamma   90.00
#
_symmetry.space_group_name_H-M   'P 1'
#
loop_
_entity.id
_entity.type
_entity.pdbx_description
1 polymer ?
#
loop_
_entity_poly.entity_id
_entity_poly.type
_entity_poly.pdbx_seq_one_letter_code
_entity_poly.pdbx_strand_id
1 'polypeptide(L)'
;MERFREYLDATFPEINYKLKQIELGPGGGAKIEARIIGSDPTVLRSIASQVMDIMYADPGAYNIRHDWRERTKVLEPIFNESQARRYGITKSDVDDVLMMSFSGKSVGLYRDGTTLMPIVARLPDAERVDIRNIEGMMIWSPALSEFIPFQQVTQGYDTRWEDPIIVRKNRKRMLTIMADPDLLGEETAATLQKRLQPQIEAIELPPGYSLEWGGEYESSGDAQESLFQTMPLGYLFMFLITIFLFNAVKEALIVWLTVPLAVIGVTTGLLALNTPFGFMALLGFLSLSGMLLKNGIVLLDQIEIEMKSGKEPYLAVVDAALVVFVRYVWRRLPRFLV
;
A
#
# COMPACT_ATOMS: atom_id res chain seq x y z
N MET A 1 -18.25 -14.07 6.71
CA MET A 1 -17.37 -13.71 5.59
C MET A 1 -17.26 -14.86 4.60
N GLU A 2 -16.95 -16.09 5.04
CA GLU A 2 -16.92 -17.29 4.15
C GLU A 2 -18.21 -17.49 3.35
N ARG A 3 -19.38 -17.58 4.01
CA ARG A 3 -20.68 -17.71 3.31
C ARG A 3 -20.96 -16.62 2.28
N PHE A 4 -20.42 -15.41 2.50
CA PHE A 4 -20.59 -14.30 1.57
C PHE A 4 -19.64 -14.41 0.37
N ARG A 5 -18.41 -14.88 0.60
CA ARG A 5 -17.43 -15.23 -0.44
C ARG A 5 -18.00 -16.32 -1.36
N GLU A 6 -18.47 -17.42 -0.78
CA GLU A 6 -19.10 -18.53 -1.53
C GLU A 6 -20.31 -18.08 -2.35
N TYR A 7 -21.18 -17.23 -1.78
CA TYR A 7 -22.33 -16.69 -2.49
C TYR A 7 -21.93 -15.84 -3.70
N LEU A 8 -20.92 -14.98 -3.55
CA LEU A 8 -20.42 -14.14 -4.64
C LEU A 8 -19.77 -14.98 -5.74
N ASP A 9 -18.93 -15.94 -5.37
CA ASP A 9 -18.24 -16.80 -6.34
C ASP A 9 -19.25 -17.66 -7.13
N ALA A 10 -20.32 -18.13 -6.48
CA ALA A 10 -21.35 -18.93 -7.13
C ALA A 10 -22.32 -18.11 -7.99
N THR A 11 -22.65 -16.88 -7.59
CA THR A 11 -23.70 -16.07 -8.25
C THR A 11 -23.12 -15.13 -9.30
N PHE A 12 -21.90 -14.62 -9.10
CA PHE A 12 -21.28 -13.58 -9.92
C PHE A 12 -19.81 -13.88 -10.21
N PRO A 13 -19.51 -14.94 -11.02
CA PRO A 13 -18.13 -15.35 -11.31
C PRO A 13 -17.31 -14.30 -12.08
N GLU A 14 -17.97 -13.33 -12.71
CA GLU A 14 -17.31 -12.27 -13.50
C GLU A 14 -16.90 -11.05 -12.65
N ILE A 15 -17.26 -10.99 -11.37
CA ILE A 15 -16.99 -9.83 -10.51
C ILE A 15 -15.70 -10.03 -9.71
N ASN A 16 -14.76 -9.09 -9.87
CA ASN A 16 -13.64 -8.94 -8.95
C ASN A 16 -14.06 -8.14 -7.72
N TYR A 17 -14.05 -8.78 -6.55
CA TYR A 17 -14.39 -8.13 -5.28
C TYR A 17 -13.25 -8.21 -4.26
N LYS A 18 -13.16 -7.18 -3.41
CA LYS A 18 -12.30 -7.15 -2.24
C LYS A 18 -13.16 -7.07 -1.00
N LEU A 19 -13.02 -8.07 -0.13
CA LEU A 19 -13.46 -7.93 1.25
C LEU A 19 -12.42 -7.09 1.99
N LYS A 20 -12.86 -6.07 2.73
CA LYS A 20 -11.98 -5.18 3.48
C LYS A 20 -12.54 -4.99 4.88
N GLN A 21 -11.73 -5.28 5.90
CA GLN A 21 -12.03 -4.89 7.27
C GLN A 21 -11.75 -3.40 7.45
N ILE A 22 -12.52 -2.73 8.31
CA ILE A 22 -12.28 -1.32 8.63
C ILE A 22 -11.00 -1.26 9.46
N GLU A 23 -9.92 -0.75 8.84
CA GLU A 23 -8.62 -0.56 9.50
C GLU A 23 -8.58 0.82 10.17
N LEU A 24 -8.19 0.85 11.45
CA LEU A 24 -7.92 2.09 12.18
C LEU A 24 -6.48 2.51 11.93
N GLY A 25 -6.26 3.41 10.98
CA GLY A 25 -4.94 3.98 10.69
C GLY A 25 -4.76 4.36 9.21
N PRO A 26 -3.63 5.01 8.87
CA PRO A 26 -3.26 5.27 7.47
C PRO A 26 -2.85 3.96 6.80
N GLY A 27 -3.83 3.27 6.20
CA GLY A 27 -3.65 1.96 5.59
C GLY A 27 -4.80 1.62 4.65
N GLY A 28 -4.92 2.40 3.57
CA GLY A 28 -6.04 2.27 2.63
C GLY A 28 -5.82 1.21 1.52
N GLY A 29 -4.56 0.93 1.21
CA GLY A 29 -4.12 0.21 0.02
C GLY A 29 -4.23 -1.31 0.08
N ALA A 30 -3.51 -1.98 -0.81
CA ALA A 30 -3.28 -3.42 -0.68
C ALA A 30 -2.18 -3.68 0.36
N LYS A 31 -2.22 -4.85 0.99
CA LYS A 31 -1.20 -5.24 1.97
C LYS A 31 0.16 -5.46 1.32
N ILE A 32 0.15 -6.08 0.14
CA ILE A 32 1.32 -6.30 -0.70
C ILE A 32 1.14 -5.54 -2.02
N GLU A 33 2.15 -4.75 -2.39
CA GLU A 33 2.20 -4.06 -3.67
C GLU A 33 3.54 -4.33 -4.36
N ALA A 34 3.51 -4.95 -5.54
CA ALA A 34 4.64 -5.06 -6.44
C ALA A 34 4.48 -4.00 -7.53
N ARG A 35 5.32 -2.97 -7.50
CA ARG A 35 5.25 -1.84 -8.44
C ARG A 35 6.31 -2.01 -9.52
N ILE A 36 5.88 -2.17 -10.76
CA ILE A 36 6.77 -2.26 -11.91
C ILE A 36 6.83 -0.89 -12.58
N ILE A 37 8.02 -0.34 -12.70
CA ILE A 37 8.26 0.97 -13.33
C ILE A 37 8.93 0.74 -14.67
N GLY A 38 8.44 1.40 -15.71
CA GLY A 38 8.93 1.23 -17.07
C GLY A 38 8.37 2.25 -18.05
N SER A 39 8.82 2.19 -19.30
CA SER A 39 8.40 3.12 -20.36
C SER A 39 7.25 2.56 -21.20
N ASP A 40 7.32 1.30 -21.63
CA ASP A 40 6.33 0.68 -22.52
C ASP A 40 5.16 0.03 -21.75
N PRO A 41 3.90 0.47 -21.98
CA PRO A 41 2.68 -0.14 -21.43
C PRO A 41 2.54 -1.65 -21.68
N THR A 42 2.95 -2.12 -22.87
CA THR A 42 2.76 -3.53 -23.27
C THR A 42 3.73 -4.43 -22.51
N VAL A 43 4.98 -4.00 -22.35
CA VAL A 43 5.97 -4.71 -21.54
C VAL A 43 5.59 -4.66 -20.06
N LEU A 44 5.05 -3.54 -19.56
CA LEU A 44 4.54 -3.47 -18.19
C LEU A 44 3.44 -4.50 -17.94
N ARG A 45 2.49 -4.66 -18.87
CA ARG A 45 1.44 -5.68 -18.76
C ARG A 45 1.98 -7.11 -18.86
N SER A 46 2.97 -7.37 -19.71
CA SER A 46 3.54 -8.72 -19.81
C SER A 46 4.27 -9.13 -18.54
N ILE A 47 5.06 -8.23 -17.93
CA ILE A 47 5.70 -8.49 -16.64
C ILE A 47 4.65 -8.59 -15.54
N ALA A 48 3.63 -7.72 -15.55
CA ALA A 48 2.54 -7.80 -14.59
C ALA A 48 1.79 -9.14 -14.65
N SER A 49 1.56 -9.68 -15.85
CA SER A 49 0.97 -11.01 -16.01
C SER A 49 1.82 -12.08 -15.34
N GLN A 50 3.14 -12.07 -15.57
CA GLN A 50 4.06 -13.03 -14.92
C GLN A 50 4.04 -12.91 -13.39
N VAL A 51 4.04 -11.69 -12.87
CA VAL A 51 3.93 -11.44 -11.42
C VAL A 51 2.59 -11.94 -10.89
N MET A 52 1.49 -11.68 -11.59
CA MET A 52 0.17 -12.15 -11.20
C MET A 52 0.10 -13.69 -11.24
N ASP A 53 0.69 -14.35 -12.23
CA ASP A 53 0.72 -15.81 -12.32
C ASP A 53 1.44 -16.43 -11.11
N ILE A 54 2.55 -15.84 -10.66
CA ILE A 54 3.25 -16.25 -9.43
C ILE A 54 2.36 -16.04 -8.21
N MET A 55 1.66 -14.91 -8.12
CA MET A 55 0.74 -14.65 -7.01
C MET A 55 -0.45 -15.63 -7.03
N TYR A 56 -1.01 -15.94 -8.20
CA TYR A 56 -2.13 -16.89 -8.32
C TYR A 56 -1.74 -18.34 -8.01
N ALA A 57 -0.47 -18.70 -8.23
CA ALA A 57 0.04 -20.02 -7.86
C ALA A 57 0.14 -20.21 -6.35
N ASP A 58 0.14 -19.13 -5.57
CA ASP A 58 0.24 -19.16 -4.12
C ASP A 58 -1.15 -19.23 -3.46
N PRO A 59 -1.46 -20.30 -2.70
CA PRO A 59 -2.79 -20.47 -2.09
C PRO A 59 -3.10 -19.44 -0.98
N GLY A 60 -2.08 -18.74 -0.46
CA GLY A 60 -2.24 -17.70 0.56
C GLY A 60 -2.50 -16.30 0.00
N ALA A 61 -2.33 -16.11 -1.31
CA ALA A 61 -2.54 -14.82 -1.97
C ALA A 61 -3.98 -14.68 -2.47
N TYR A 62 -4.67 -13.63 -2.01
CA TYR A 62 -6.03 -13.32 -2.40
C TYR A 62 -6.13 -11.94 -3.03
N ASN A 63 -7.21 -11.73 -3.78
CA ASN A 63 -7.59 -10.43 -4.34
C ASN A 63 -6.46 -9.79 -5.19
N ILE A 64 -5.85 -10.64 -6.00
CA ILE A 64 -4.77 -10.29 -6.93
C ILE A 64 -5.36 -9.44 -8.04
N ARG A 65 -4.83 -8.23 -8.21
CA ARG A 65 -5.28 -7.29 -9.24
C ARG A 65 -4.20 -6.30 -9.57
N HIS A 66 -4.36 -5.57 -10.66
CA HIS A 66 -3.52 -4.43 -10.97
C HIS A 66 -4.33 -3.14 -11.13
N ASP A 67 -3.66 -1.99 -11.03
CA ASP A 67 -4.27 -0.65 -11.02
C ASP A 67 -4.75 -0.15 -12.41
N TRP A 68 -4.15 -0.63 -13.50
CA TRP A 68 -4.48 -0.19 -14.87
C TRP A 68 -5.81 -0.70 -15.45
N ARG A 69 -6.51 -1.61 -14.76
CA ARG A 69 -7.73 -2.29 -15.25
C ARG A 69 -7.54 -2.99 -16.60
N GLU A 70 -8.60 -3.59 -17.11
CA GLU A 70 -8.59 -4.17 -18.46
C GLU A 70 -8.53 -3.10 -19.54
N ARG A 71 -7.94 -3.45 -20.68
CA ARG A 71 -7.95 -2.59 -21.86
C ARG A 71 -9.37 -2.38 -22.35
N THR A 72 -9.66 -1.17 -22.80
CA THR A 72 -10.95 -0.82 -23.37
C THR A 72 -10.85 -0.65 -24.88
N LYS A 73 -11.89 -1.06 -25.60
CA LYS A 73 -12.00 -0.81 -27.03
C LYS A 73 -12.34 0.65 -27.26
N VAL A 74 -11.54 1.31 -28.08
CA VAL A 74 -11.76 2.68 -28.54
C VAL A 74 -11.92 2.64 -30.05
N LEU A 75 -12.97 3.26 -30.57
CA LEU A 75 -13.15 3.48 -32.00
C LEU A 75 -12.52 4.81 -32.36
N GLU A 76 -11.42 4.77 -33.11
CA GLU A 76 -10.69 5.95 -33.56
C GLU A 76 -10.98 6.22 -35.04
N PRO A 77 -11.67 7.32 -35.38
CA PRO A 77 -11.87 7.72 -36.78
C PRO A 77 -10.54 8.21 -37.38
N ILE A 78 -10.14 7.66 -38.53
CA ILE A 78 -8.92 8.06 -39.23
C ILE A 78 -9.21 9.34 -40.02
N PHE A 79 -8.73 10.48 -39.52
CA PHE A 79 -8.97 11.78 -40.16
C PHE A 79 -8.23 11.91 -41.51
N ASN A 80 -8.96 12.25 -42.57
CA ASN A 80 -8.40 12.50 -43.89
C ASN A 80 -8.11 13.99 -44.10
N GLU A 81 -6.93 14.45 -43.70
CA GLU A 81 -6.54 15.87 -43.83
C GLU A 81 -6.61 16.41 -45.26
N SER A 82 -6.36 15.57 -46.26
CA SER A 82 -6.37 15.98 -47.67
C SER A 82 -7.78 16.20 -48.21
N GLN A 83 -8.74 15.35 -47.84
CA GLN A 83 -10.14 15.54 -48.22
C GLN A 83 -10.80 16.64 -47.37
N ALA A 84 -10.56 16.65 -46.06
CA ALA A 84 -11.10 17.67 -45.17
C ALA A 84 -10.70 19.09 -45.61
N ARG A 85 -9.45 19.29 -46.05
CA ARG A 85 -9.00 20.58 -46.61
C ARG A 85 -9.75 21.01 -47.87
N ARG A 86 -10.15 20.08 -48.75
CA ARG A 86 -10.94 20.40 -49.96
C ARG A 86 -12.33 20.90 -49.60
N TYR A 87 -12.91 20.35 -48.54
CA TYR A 87 -14.19 20.78 -48.00
C TYR A 87 -14.06 21.92 -46.99
N GLY A 88 -12.87 22.46 -46.74
CA GLY A 88 -12.64 23.52 -45.76
C GLY A 88 -13.00 23.14 -44.32
N ILE A 89 -12.90 21.85 -43.98
CA ILE A 89 -13.17 21.30 -42.65
C ILE A 89 -11.84 21.09 -41.91
N THR A 90 -11.76 21.56 -40.67
CA THR A 90 -10.60 21.37 -39.81
C THR A 90 -10.77 20.17 -38.88
N LYS A 91 -9.66 19.71 -38.28
CA LYS A 91 -9.72 18.65 -37.25
C LYS A 91 -10.59 19.05 -36.06
N SER A 92 -10.54 20.32 -35.64
CA SER A 92 -11.35 20.82 -34.53
C SER A 92 -12.85 20.73 -34.81
N ASP A 93 -13.28 20.96 -36.06
CA ASP A 93 -14.70 20.84 -36.44
C ASP A 93 -15.18 19.39 -36.32
N VAL A 94 -14.32 18.43 -36.68
CA VAL A 94 -14.60 16.99 -36.53
C VAL A 94 -14.69 16.62 -35.05
N ASP A 95 -13.73 17.05 -34.23
CA ASP A 95 -13.71 16.79 -32.79
C ASP A 95 -14.94 17.37 -32.09
N ASP A 96 -15.38 18.56 -32.51
CA ASP A 96 -16.57 19.24 -32.00
C ASP A 96 -17.87 18.49 -32.31
N VAL A 97 -18.01 17.97 -33.54
CA VAL A 97 -19.18 17.17 -33.93
C VAL A 97 -19.20 15.84 -33.17
N LEU A 98 -18.06 15.17 -33.01
CA LEU A 98 -17.94 13.95 -32.22
C LEU A 98 -18.31 14.21 -30.75
N MET A 99 -17.79 15.29 -30.17
CA MET A 99 -18.08 15.67 -28.79
C MET A 99 -19.56 15.99 -28.60
N MET A 100 -20.18 16.77 -29.49
CA MET A 100 -21.61 17.08 -29.45
C MET A 100 -22.48 15.83 -29.62
N SER A 101 -22.07 14.89 -30.47
CA SER A 101 -22.86 13.70 -30.78
C SER A 101 -22.88 12.69 -29.64
N PHE A 102 -21.74 12.42 -28.98
CA PHE A 102 -21.65 11.36 -27.95
C PHE A 102 -21.65 11.89 -26.51
N SER A 103 -20.73 12.80 -26.19
CA SER A 103 -20.49 13.28 -24.81
C SER A 103 -21.32 14.51 -24.44
N GLY A 104 -21.73 15.28 -25.44
CA GLY A 104 -22.32 16.60 -25.32
C GLY A 104 -21.28 17.73 -25.25
N LYS A 105 -21.60 18.84 -25.91
CA LYS A 105 -20.77 20.05 -25.94
C LYS A 105 -21.40 21.12 -25.05
N SER A 106 -20.63 21.64 -24.09
CA SER A 106 -21.09 22.78 -23.28
C SER A 106 -21.16 24.04 -24.15
N VAL A 107 -22.35 24.63 -24.30
CA VAL A 107 -22.58 25.81 -25.16
C VAL A 107 -22.78 27.10 -24.35
N GLY A 108 -22.99 26.99 -23.04
CA GLY A 108 -23.18 28.16 -22.18
C GLY A 108 -23.38 27.77 -20.72
N LEU A 109 -23.49 28.78 -19.86
CA LEU A 109 -23.84 28.60 -18.45
C LEU A 109 -25.17 29.30 -18.20
N TYR A 110 -26.11 28.59 -17.60
CA TYR A 110 -27.32 29.15 -17.04
C TYR A 110 -27.07 29.47 -15.56
N ARG A 111 -27.40 30.68 -15.14
CA ARG A 111 -27.26 31.11 -13.75
C ARG A 111 -28.60 31.09 -13.06
N ASP A 112 -28.70 30.31 -11.99
CA ASP A 112 -29.83 30.29 -11.08
C ASP A 112 -29.36 30.73 -9.68
N GLY A 113 -29.57 32.01 -9.35
CA GLY A 113 -29.08 32.63 -8.12
C GLY A 113 -27.56 32.60 -7.99
N THR A 114 -27.06 31.75 -7.10
CA THR A 114 -25.62 31.49 -6.86
C THR A 114 -25.10 30.25 -7.58
N THR A 115 -25.97 29.43 -8.16
CA THR A 115 -25.60 28.19 -8.85
C THR A 115 -25.41 28.46 -10.34
N LEU A 116 -24.32 27.92 -10.90
CA LEU A 116 -24.05 27.94 -12.34
C LEU A 116 -24.23 26.53 -12.90
N MET A 117 -25.15 26.37 -13.85
CA MET A 117 -25.47 25.10 -14.49
C MET A 117 -25.04 25.15 -15.96
N PRO A 118 -24.24 24.19 -16.46
CA PRO A 118 -23.86 24.16 -17.86
C PRO A 118 -25.04 23.77 -18.75
N ILE A 119 -25.25 24.54 -19.82
CA ILE A 119 -26.14 24.19 -20.92
C ILE A 119 -25.33 23.32 -21.88
N VAL A 120 -25.74 22.07 -22.06
CA VAL A 120 -25.06 21.09 -22.91
C VAL A 120 -25.89 20.81 -24.14
N ALA A 121 -25.35 21.10 -25.32
CA ALA A 121 -25.91 20.68 -26.60
C ALA A 121 -25.45 19.26 -26.90
N ARG A 122 -26.41 18.35 -27.10
CA ARG A 122 -26.15 16.95 -27.43
C ARG A 122 -27.30 16.34 -28.21
N LEU A 123 -27.02 15.26 -28.94
CA LEU A 123 -28.06 14.49 -29.64
C LEU A 123 -29.01 13.75 -28.67
N PRO A 124 -30.24 13.42 -29.11
CA PRO A 124 -31.18 12.62 -28.34
C PRO A 124 -30.58 11.25 -27.95
N ASP A 125 -30.95 10.73 -26.77
CA ASP A 125 -30.34 9.51 -26.23
C ASP A 125 -30.42 8.30 -27.17
N ALA A 126 -31.51 8.15 -27.93
CA ALA A 126 -31.70 7.06 -28.89
C ALA A 126 -30.65 7.05 -30.01
N GLU A 127 -30.11 8.21 -30.39
CA GLU A 127 -29.11 8.34 -31.46
C GLU A 127 -27.67 8.14 -30.94
N ARG A 128 -27.47 8.03 -29.62
CA ARG A 128 -26.12 7.93 -29.00
C ARG A 128 -25.72 6.52 -28.57
N VAL A 129 -26.65 5.57 -28.60
CA VAL A 129 -26.40 4.19 -28.13
C VAL A 129 -25.65 3.36 -29.15
N ASP A 130 -25.87 3.61 -30.45
CA ASP A 130 -25.30 2.81 -31.53
C ASP A 130 -24.14 3.52 -32.21
N ILE A 131 -22.99 2.84 -32.26
CA ILE A 131 -21.79 3.32 -32.93
C ILE A 131 -21.99 3.46 -34.44
N ARG A 132 -22.92 2.72 -35.04
CA ARG A 132 -23.23 2.80 -36.48
C ARG A 132 -23.79 4.15 -36.89
N ASN A 133 -24.34 4.92 -35.95
CA ASN A 133 -24.85 6.26 -36.22
C ASN A 133 -23.74 7.24 -36.63
N ILE A 134 -22.47 6.90 -36.35
CA ILE A 134 -21.30 7.67 -36.79
C ILE A 134 -21.24 7.80 -38.32
N GLU A 135 -21.81 6.84 -39.06
CA GLU A 135 -21.87 6.84 -40.52
C GLU A 135 -22.86 7.87 -41.08
N GLY A 136 -23.94 8.15 -40.35
CA GLY A 136 -24.97 9.12 -40.74
C GLY A 136 -24.67 10.55 -40.27
N MET A 137 -23.55 10.78 -39.56
CA MET A 137 -23.21 12.10 -39.06
C MET A 137 -22.85 13.05 -40.19
N MET A 138 -23.27 14.31 -40.02
CA MET A 138 -23.01 15.40 -40.93
C MET A 138 -22.16 16.45 -40.25
N ILE A 139 -21.18 16.99 -40.97
CA ILE A 139 -20.30 18.06 -40.50
C ILE A 139 -20.57 19.30 -41.33
N TRP A 140 -20.76 20.43 -40.67
CA TRP A 140 -20.91 21.70 -41.36
C TRP A 140 -19.56 22.14 -41.96
N SER A 141 -19.54 22.45 -43.26
CA SER A 141 -18.41 23.10 -43.91
C SER A 141 -18.60 24.62 -43.92
N PRO A 142 -17.75 25.40 -43.22
CA PRO A 142 -17.81 26.86 -43.29
C PRO A 142 -17.43 27.40 -44.68
N ALA A 143 -16.53 26.72 -45.39
CA ALA A 143 -16.02 27.18 -46.68
C ALA A 143 -17.05 27.03 -47.81
N LEU A 144 -17.81 25.93 -47.80
CA LEU A 144 -18.80 25.62 -48.82
C LEU A 144 -20.22 25.96 -48.38
N SER A 145 -20.43 26.29 -47.10
CA SER A 145 -21.75 26.56 -46.49
C SER A 145 -22.75 25.41 -46.69
N GLU A 146 -22.27 24.18 -46.57
CA GLU A 146 -23.06 22.96 -46.74
C GLU A 146 -22.68 21.89 -45.71
N PHE A 147 -23.57 20.92 -45.52
CA PHE A 147 -23.31 19.76 -44.68
C PHE A 147 -22.65 18.65 -45.48
N ILE A 148 -21.46 18.24 -45.02
CA ILE A 148 -20.67 17.18 -45.62
C ILE A 148 -20.79 15.93 -44.75
N PRO A 149 -21.09 14.75 -45.31
CA PRO A 149 -21.10 13.50 -44.56
C PRO A 149 -19.75 13.22 -43.90
N PHE A 150 -19.76 12.75 -42.65
CA PHE A 150 -18.56 12.47 -41.85
C PHE A 150 -17.62 11.47 -42.55
N GLN A 151 -18.18 10.54 -43.33
CA GLN A 151 -17.42 9.58 -44.12
C GLN A 151 -16.53 10.23 -45.21
N GLN A 152 -16.87 11.42 -45.70
CA GLN A 152 -16.07 12.11 -46.73
C GLN A 152 -14.78 12.70 -46.17
N VAL A 153 -14.72 12.95 -44.86
CA VAL A 153 -13.55 13.52 -44.17
C VAL A 153 -12.76 12.48 -43.36
N THR A 154 -13.17 11.21 -43.42
CA THR A 154 -12.50 10.11 -42.73
C THR A 154 -12.10 9.01 -43.71
N GLN A 155 -11.00 8.30 -43.45
CA GLN A 155 -10.53 7.17 -44.26
C GLN A 155 -11.09 5.82 -43.76
N GLY A 156 -11.97 5.86 -42.75
CA GLY A 156 -12.49 4.70 -42.04
C GLY A 156 -12.33 4.85 -40.53
N TYR A 157 -12.64 3.77 -39.82
CA TYR A 157 -12.59 3.68 -38.37
C TYR A 157 -11.69 2.52 -37.96
N ASP A 158 -10.77 2.77 -37.03
CA ASP A 158 -9.92 1.73 -36.46
C ASP A 158 -10.40 1.41 -35.03
N THR A 159 -10.52 0.12 -34.71
CA THR A 159 -10.88 -0.29 -33.34
C THR A 159 -9.62 -0.73 -32.62
N ARG A 160 -9.15 0.12 -31.71
CA ARG A 160 -7.91 -0.09 -30.96
C ARG A 160 -8.20 -0.47 -29.53
N TRP A 161 -7.29 -1.24 -28.94
CA TRP A 161 -7.28 -1.49 -27.51
C TRP A 161 -6.37 -0.47 -26.84
N GLU A 162 -6.94 0.31 -25.93
CA GLU A 162 -6.19 1.32 -25.18
C GLU A 162 -6.23 1.03 -23.69
N ASP A 163 -5.19 1.47 -22.99
CA ASP A 163 -5.11 1.45 -21.53
C ASP A 163 -5.88 2.67 -20.97
N PRO A 164 -7.07 2.47 -20.36
CA PRO A 164 -7.92 3.60 -19.93
C PRO A 164 -7.32 4.38 -18.77
N ILE A 165 -6.42 3.75 -18.01
CA ILE A 165 -5.77 4.33 -16.84
C ILE A 165 -4.26 4.07 -16.96
N ILE A 166 -3.47 5.14 -16.86
CA ILE A 166 -2.01 5.06 -16.81
C ILE A 166 -1.54 5.76 -15.54
N VAL A 167 -1.15 4.96 -14.55
CA VAL A 167 -0.58 5.44 -13.29
C VAL A 167 0.90 5.79 -13.49
N ARG A 168 1.34 6.86 -12.82
CA ARG A 168 2.73 7.34 -12.88
C ARG A 168 3.23 7.70 -11.49
N LYS A 169 4.47 7.32 -11.18
CA LYS A 169 5.23 7.77 -10.01
C LYS A 169 6.48 8.46 -10.52
N ASN A 170 6.78 9.65 -9.98
CA ASN A 170 7.97 10.42 -10.38
C ASN A 170 8.12 10.60 -11.90
N ARG A 171 7.00 10.87 -12.60
CA ARG A 171 6.89 11.03 -14.07
C ARG A 171 7.21 9.78 -14.90
N LYS A 172 7.47 8.63 -14.28
CA LYS A 172 7.61 7.34 -14.97
C LYS A 172 6.31 6.56 -14.89
N ARG A 173 5.96 5.80 -15.94
CA ARG A 173 4.79 4.91 -15.89
C ARG A 173 5.07 3.79 -14.91
N MET A 174 4.05 3.47 -14.13
CA MET A 174 4.09 2.44 -13.11
C MET A 174 2.83 1.61 -13.21
N LEU A 175 2.98 0.29 -13.17
CA LEU A 175 1.87 -0.64 -13.03
C LEU A 175 2.04 -1.34 -11.68
N THR A 176 1.03 -1.21 -10.83
CA THR A 176 1.05 -1.75 -9.47
C THR A 176 0.22 -3.02 -9.42
N ILE A 177 0.85 -4.14 -9.12
CA ILE A 177 0.20 -5.41 -8.82
C ILE A 177 -0.01 -5.47 -7.31
N MET A 178 -1.25 -5.74 -6.91
CA MET A 178 -1.71 -5.75 -5.54
C MET A 178 -2.13 -7.16 -5.17
N ALA A 179 -1.74 -7.60 -3.98
CA ALA A 179 -2.24 -8.81 -3.34
C ALA A 179 -2.53 -8.55 -1.86
N ASP A 180 -3.45 -9.33 -1.31
CA ASP A 180 -3.78 -9.31 0.10
C ASP A 180 -3.69 -10.74 0.66
N PRO A 181 -3.24 -10.95 1.90
CA PRO A 181 -3.36 -12.26 2.56
C PRO A 181 -4.82 -12.61 2.81
N ASP A 182 -5.12 -13.89 3.00
CA ASP A 182 -6.48 -14.29 3.35
C ASP A 182 -6.90 -13.66 4.69
N LEU A 183 -7.96 -12.86 4.67
CA LEU A 183 -8.55 -12.25 5.87
C LEU A 183 -9.10 -13.27 6.86
N LEU A 184 -9.36 -14.50 6.41
CA LEU A 184 -9.88 -15.59 7.24
C LEU A 184 -8.80 -16.58 7.66
N GLY A 185 -7.61 -16.48 7.05
CA GLY A 185 -6.46 -17.29 7.42
C GLY A 185 -5.72 -16.72 8.62
N GLU A 186 -4.80 -17.52 9.15
CA GLU A 186 -3.85 -17.11 10.19
C GLU A 186 -2.60 -16.42 9.59
N GLU A 187 -2.50 -16.34 8.26
CA GLU A 187 -1.31 -15.84 7.58
C GLU A 187 -1.25 -14.31 7.57
N THR A 188 -0.08 -13.77 7.91
CA THR A 188 0.16 -12.32 7.90
C THR A 188 0.64 -11.84 6.52
N ALA A 189 0.51 -10.53 6.26
CA ALA A 189 1.07 -9.92 5.05
C ALA A 189 2.59 -10.13 4.94
N ALA A 190 3.32 -10.09 6.06
CA ALA A 190 4.77 -10.26 6.07
C ALA A 190 5.21 -11.68 5.70
N THR A 191 4.47 -12.70 6.14
CA THR A 191 4.75 -14.12 5.82
C THR A 191 4.49 -14.41 4.35
N LEU A 192 3.37 -13.92 3.82
CA LEU A 192 3.03 -14.05 2.41
C LEU A 192 4.06 -13.31 1.53
N GLN A 193 4.42 -12.08 1.90
CA GLN A 193 5.44 -11.28 1.21
C GLN A 193 6.77 -12.03 1.13
N LYS A 194 7.24 -12.61 2.24
CA LYS A 194 8.51 -13.34 2.29
C LYS A 194 8.54 -14.57 1.35
N ARG A 195 7.39 -15.17 1.07
CA ARG A 195 7.26 -16.31 0.15
C ARG A 195 7.21 -15.88 -1.32
N LEU A 196 6.51 -14.78 -1.61
CA LEU A 196 6.34 -14.25 -2.96
C LEU A 196 7.57 -13.47 -3.46
N GLN A 197 8.20 -12.69 -2.58
CA GLN A 197 9.32 -11.80 -2.92
C GLN A 197 10.45 -12.48 -3.70
N PRO A 198 11.05 -13.60 -3.26
CA PRO A 198 12.17 -14.21 -4.00
C PRO A 198 11.75 -14.75 -5.37
N GLN A 199 10.48 -15.15 -5.54
CA GLN A 199 9.97 -15.65 -6.81
C GLN A 199 9.75 -14.51 -7.80
N ILE A 200 9.24 -13.38 -7.33
CA ILE A 200 8.99 -12.18 -8.15
C ILE A 200 10.30 -11.47 -8.50
N GLU A 201 11.25 -11.41 -7.58
CA GLU A 201 12.59 -10.84 -7.83
C GLU A 201 13.44 -11.70 -8.78
N ALA A 202 13.10 -12.98 -8.96
CA ALA A 202 13.75 -13.86 -9.92
C ALA A 202 13.32 -13.61 -11.39
N ILE A 203 12.28 -12.79 -11.62
CA ILE A 203 11.87 -12.43 -12.99
C ILE A 203 12.94 -11.55 -13.62
N GLU A 204 13.44 -11.95 -14.79
CA GLU A 204 14.38 -11.13 -15.57
C GLU A 204 13.68 -9.87 -16.11
N LEU A 205 14.05 -8.72 -15.54
CA LEU A 205 13.53 -7.43 -15.98
C LEU A 205 14.35 -6.89 -17.16
N PRO A 206 13.70 -6.44 -18.26
CA PRO A 206 14.39 -5.77 -19.34
C PRO A 206 15.12 -4.50 -18.88
N PRO A 207 16.16 -4.04 -19.60
CA PRO A 207 16.88 -2.83 -19.23
C PRO A 207 15.94 -1.61 -19.20
N GLY A 208 16.04 -0.82 -18.12
CA GLY A 208 15.20 0.36 -17.90
C GLY A 208 13.90 0.08 -17.15
N TYR A 209 13.65 -1.17 -16.75
CA TYR A 209 12.56 -1.56 -15.87
C TYR A 209 13.09 -1.79 -14.45
N SER A 210 12.27 -1.45 -13.45
CA SER A 210 12.60 -1.67 -12.05
C SER A 210 11.38 -2.14 -11.28
N LEU A 211 11.62 -3.02 -10.31
CA LEU A 211 10.63 -3.46 -9.35
C LEU A 211 10.83 -2.70 -8.04
N GLU A 212 9.77 -2.10 -7.53
CA GLU A 212 9.72 -1.50 -6.20
C GLU A 212 8.62 -2.18 -5.37
N TRP A 213 8.88 -2.49 -4.12
CA TRP A 213 7.87 -2.97 -3.19
C TRP A 213 7.13 -1.80 -2.53
N GLY A 214 5.85 -1.99 -2.28
CA GLY A 214 4.97 -1.02 -1.64
C GLY A 214 4.02 -1.65 -0.62
N GLY A 215 2.98 -0.93 -0.25
CA GLY A 215 1.97 -1.39 0.70
C GLY A 215 2.45 -1.37 2.15
N GLU A 216 1.99 -2.34 2.94
CA GLU A 216 2.33 -2.44 4.36
C GLU A 216 3.81 -2.76 4.61
N TYR A 217 4.48 -3.36 3.63
CA TYR A 217 5.90 -3.65 3.69
C TYR A 217 6.76 -2.38 3.70
N GLU A 218 6.49 -1.44 2.79
CA GLU A 218 7.18 -0.14 2.70
C GLU A 218 6.95 0.67 3.98
N SER A 219 5.70 0.80 4.43
CA SER A 219 5.38 1.59 5.63
C SER A 219 5.97 1.00 6.91
N SER A 220 5.99 -0.34 7.04
CA SER A 220 6.62 -1.02 8.17
C SER A 220 8.14 -0.89 8.12
N GLY A 221 8.74 -0.99 6.93
CA GLY A 221 10.16 -0.83 6.70
C GLY A 221 10.64 0.58 7.05
N ASP A 222 9.98 1.61 6.53
CA ASP A 222 10.32 3.01 6.78
C ASP A 222 10.24 3.35 8.28
N ALA A 223 9.19 2.87 8.95
CA ALA A 223 9.03 3.05 10.39
C ALA A 223 10.12 2.33 11.20
N GLN A 224 10.46 1.10 10.81
CA GLN A 224 11.48 0.30 11.46
C GLN A 224 12.89 0.89 11.24
N GLU A 225 13.20 1.37 10.04
CA GLU A 225 14.46 2.05 9.73
C GLU A 225 14.61 3.33 10.56
N SER A 226 13.55 4.15 10.59
CA SER A 226 13.52 5.39 11.39
C SER A 226 13.75 5.12 12.89
N LEU A 227 13.18 4.03 13.40
CA LEU A 227 13.43 3.59 14.76
C LEU A 227 14.86 3.10 14.96
N PHE A 228 15.41 2.28 14.07
CA PHE A 228 16.80 1.81 14.19
C PHE A 228 17.83 2.94 14.07
N GLN A 229 17.52 4.02 13.37
CA GLN A 229 18.36 5.22 13.35
C GLN A 229 18.35 5.97 14.69
N THR A 230 17.21 6.00 15.39
CA THR A 230 17.03 6.77 16.63
C THR A 230 17.32 5.97 17.91
N MET A 231 17.11 4.64 17.89
CA MET A 231 17.31 3.74 19.03
C MET A 231 18.71 3.79 19.63
N PRO A 232 19.82 3.74 18.86
CA PRO A 232 21.18 3.73 19.42
C PRO A 232 21.45 4.97 20.26
N LEU A 233 20.95 6.13 19.84
CA LEU A 233 21.10 7.38 20.59
C LEU A 233 20.28 7.36 21.88
N GLY A 234 19.04 6.85 21.82
CA GLY A 234 18.21 6.66 23.01
C GLY A 234 18.84 5.71 24.03
N TYR A 235 19.35 4.57 23.57
CA TYR A 235 20.06 3.61 24.41
C TYR A 235 21.36 4.17 24.99
N LEU A 236 22.11 4.98 24.22
CA LEU A 236 23.28 5.68 24.72
C LEU A 236 22.93 6.64 25.87
N PHE A 237 21.88 7.46 25.72
CA PHE A 237 21.42 8.33 26.79
C PHE A 237 20.93 7.56 28.02
N MET A 238 20.19 6.46 27.83
CA MET A 238 19.81 5.58 28.93
C MET A 238 21.03 5.01 29.65
N PHE A 239 22.06 4.59 28.91
CA PHE A 239 23.31 4.08 29.47
C PHE A 239 24.05 5.15 30.29
N LEU A 240 24.15 6.38 29.77
CA LEU A 240 24.74 7.50 30.49
C LEU A 240 23.97 7.85 31.78
N ILE A 241 22.63 7.88 31.72
CA ILE A 241 21.79 8.09 32.91
C ILE A 241 22.04 7.00 33.95
N THR A 242 22.18 5.72 33.54
CA THR A 242 22.50 4.64 34.48
C THR A 242 23.88 4.79 35.10
N ILE A 243 24.88 5.27 34.36
CA ILE A 243 26.20 5.58 34.93
C ILE A 243 26.10 6.70 35.95
N PHE A 244 25.37 7.78 35.65
CA PHE A 244 25.21 8.89 36.58
C PHE A 244 24.43 8.51 37.84
N LEU A 245 23.48 7.58 37.74
CA LEU A 245 22.68 7.12 38.88
C LEU A 245 23.53 6.34 39.89
N PHE A 246 24.38 5.43 39.41
CA PHE A 246 25.24 4.60 40.29
C PHE A 246 26.61 5.22 40.55
N ASN A 247 26.96 6.31 39.85
CA ASN A 247 28.29 6.91 39.84
C ASN A 247 29.42 5.89 39.55
N ALA A 248 29.10 4.79 38.87
CA ALA A 248 29.99 3.66 38.68
C ALA A 248 29.61 2.84 37.43
N VAL A 249 30.63 2.50 36.64
CA VAL A 249 30.46 1.91 35.29
C VAL A 249 30.19 0.41 35.35
N LYS A 250 30.69 -0.29 36.37
CA LYS A 250 30.56 -1.75 36.48
C LYS A 250 29.10 -2.14 36.75
N GLU A 251 28.45 -1.38 37.61
CA GLU A 251 27.07 -1.48 38.04
C GLU A 251 26.15 -1.26 36.86
N ALA A 252 26.39 -0.20 36.07
CA ALA A 252 25.68 0.05 34.82
C ALA A 252 25.84 -1.12 33.82
N LEU A 253 27.05 -1.64 33.62
CA LEU A 253 27.29 -2.78 32.72
C LEU A 253 26.55 -4.05 33.16
N ILE A 254 26.46 -4.33 34.47
CA ILE A 254 25.72 -5.49 35.00
C ILE A 254 24.24 -5.39 34.64
N VAL A 255 23.63 -4.21 34.81
CA VAL A 255 22.23 -3.99 34.40
C VAL A 255 22.08 -4.18 32.89
N TRP A 256 22.99 -3.66 32.08
CA TRP A 256 22.91 -3.75 30.63
C TRP A 256 23.16 -5.15 30.05
N LEU A 257 23.91 -6.00 30.75
CA LEU A 257 24.05 -7.43 30.42
C LEU A 257 22.73 -8.20 30.48
N THR A 258 21.69 -7.66 31.13
CA THR A 258 20.36 -8.25 31.14
C THR A 258 19.60 -8.04 29.82
N VAL A 259 19.96 -7.04 29.00
CA VAL A 259 19.26 -6.72 27.75
C VAL A 259 19.48 -7.80 26.67
N PRO A 260 20.71 -8.27 26.39
CA PRO A 260 20.91 -9.41 25.49
C PRO A 260 20.18 -10.68 25.94
N LEU A 261 20.07 -10.90 27.26
CA LEU A 261 19.33 -12.02 27.82
C LEU A 261 17.82 -11.91 27.53
N ALA A 262 17.29 -10.68 27.48
CA ALA A 262 15.91 -10.40 27.10
C ALA A 262 15.61 -10.77 25.64
N VAL A 263 16.56 -10.53 24.74
CA VAL A 263 16.43 -10.85 23.30
C VAL A 263 16.19 -12.34 23.09
N ILE A 264 16.86 -13.20 23.87
CA ILE A 264 16.67 -14.66 23.82
C ILE A 264 15.22 -15.01 24.21
N GLY A 265 14.69 -14.38 25.26
CA GLY A 265 13.31 -14.59 25.72
C GLY A 265 12.28 -14.17 24.67
N VAL A 266 12.44 -12.99 24.07
CA VAL A 266 11.55 -12.51 23.00
C VAL A 266 11.61 -13.40 21.77
N THR A 267 12.81 -13.77 21.34
CA THR A 267 13.00 -14.66 20.18
C THR A 267 12.34 -16.02 20.42
N THR A 268 12.54 -16.61 21.60
CA THR A 268 11.92 -17.89 21.96
C THR A 268 10.39 -17.78 22.03
N GLY A 269 9.87 -16.69 22.58
CA GLY A 269 8.43 -16.44 22.65
C GLY A 269 7.77 -16.30 21.27
N LEU A 270 8.41 -15.56 20.36
CA LEU A 270 7.91 -15.40 18.99
C LEU A 270 7.97 -16.71 18.21
N LEU A 271 9.04 -17.50 18.37
CA LEU A 271 9.16 -18.82 17.76
C LEU A 271 8.11 -19.80 18.30
N ALA A 272 7.85 -19.80 19.60
CA ALA A 272 6.82 -20.64 20.21
C ALA A 272 5.41 -20.29 19.72
N LEU A 273 5.14 -19.00 19.47
CA LEU A 273 3.89 -18.50 18.94
C LEU A 273 3.82 -18.52 17.40
N ASN A 274 4.92 -18.92 16.75
CA ASN A 274 5.08 -18.90 15.29
C ASN A 274 4.71 -17.55 14.64
N THR A 275 5.02 -16.44 15.32
CA THR A 275 4.70 -15.08 14.84
C THR A 275 5.94 -14.39 14.29
N PRO A 276 5.81 -13.64 13.17
CA PRO A 276 6.94 -12.90 12.60
C PRO A 276 7.35 -11.73 13.49
N PHE A 277 8.63 -11.36 13.45
CA PHE A 277 9.12 -10.14 14.09
C PHE A 277 8.68 -8.90 13.30
N GLY A 278 7.52 -8.34 13.67
CA GLY A 278 6.97 -7.12 13.07
C GLY A 278 7.14 -5.87 13.93
N PHE A 279 6.59 -4.74 13.47
CA PHE A 279 6.61 -3.46 14.18
C PHE A 279 6.04 -3.54 15.61
N MET A 280 4.93 -4.27 15.80
CA MET A 280 4.35 -4.48 17.13
C MET A 280 5.27 -5.28 18.06
N ALA A 281 6.00 -6.27 17.54
CA ALA A 281 6.97 -7.03 18.33
C ALA A 281 8.17 -6.16 18.74
N LEU A 282 8.61 -5.25 17.87
CA LEU A 282 9.66 -4.26 18.17
C LEU A 282 9.23 -3.30 19.29
N LEU A 283 8.00 -2.77 19.25
CA LEU A 283 7.44 -1.95 20.34
C LEU A 283 7.34 -2.72 21.65
N GLY A 284 6.89 -3.98 21.60
CA GLY A 284 6.86 -4.87 22.76
C GLY A 284 8.26 -5.11 23.34
N PHE A 285 9.26 -5.34 22.49
CA PHE A 285 10.65 -5.48 22.89
C PHE A 285 11.21 -4.22 23.56
N LEU A 286 10.96 -3.03 23.00
CA LEU A 286 11.36 -1.76 23.61
C LEU A 286 10.74 -1.57 24.99
N SER A 287 9.43 -1.85 25.12
CA SER A 287 8.71 -1.76 26.39
C SER A 287 9.28 -2.73 27.43
N LEU A 288 9.54 -3.98 27.03
CA LEU A 288 10.13 -5.00 27.87
C LEU A 288 11.55 -4.61 28.31
N SER A 289 12.38 -4.10 27.39
CA SER A 289 13.73 -3.62 27.68
C SER A 289 13.72 -2.51 28.74
N GLY A 290 12.81 -1.54 28.62
CA GLY A 290 12.69 -0.47 29.61
C GLY A 290 12.27 -0.98 31.00
N MET A 291 11.32 -1.93 31.04
CA MET A 291 10.91 -2.55 32.30
C MET A 291 12.05 -3.38 32.93
N LEU A 292 12.81 -4.12 32.13
CA LEU A 292 13.95 -4.91 32.60
C LEU A 292 15.06 -4.03 33.16
N LEU A 293 15.41 -2.95 32.45
CA LEU A 293 16.41 -1.98 32.91
C LEU A 293 15.99 -1.36 34.24
N LYS A 294 14.73 -0.90 34.36
CA LYS A 294 14.18 -0.40 35.62
C LYS A 294 14.30 -1.41 36.76
N ASN A 295 14.07 -2.69 36.46
CA ASN A 295 14.14 -3.75 37.46
C ASN A 295 15.56 -4.06 37.91
N GLY A 296 16.50 -4.10 36.96
CA GLY A 296 17.91 -4.24 37.29
C GLY A 296 18.43 -3.05 38.11
N ILE A 297 18.01 -1.82 37.78
CA ILE A 297 18.41 -0.61 38.52
C ILE A 297 17.95 -0.68 39.99
N VAL A 298 16.67 -0.97 40.25
CA VAL A 298 16.13 -1.03 41.62
C VAL A 298 16.74 -2.16 42.43
N LEU A 299 16.99 -3.32 41.81
CA LEU A 299 17.63 -4.44 42.49
C LEU A 299 19.06 -4.08 42.91
N LEU A 300 19.82 -3.46 42.00
CA LEU A 300 21.22 -3.14 42.23
C LEU A 300 21.38 -2.01 43.26
N ASP A 301 20.49 -1.01 43.23
CA ASP A 301 20.40 0.03 44.26
C ASP A 301 20.11 -0.56 45.65
N GLN A 302 19.16 -1.51 45.76
CA GLN A 302 18.89 -2.19 47.03
C GLN A 302 20.10 -3.00 47.52
N ILE A 303 20.80 -3.71 46.63
CA ILE A 303 22.03 -4.46 47.00
C ILE A 303 23.07 -3.49 47.57
N GLU A 304 23.24 -2.31 46.96
CA GLU A 304 24.20 -1.32 47.43
C GLU A 304 23.81 -0.74 48.81
N ILE A 305 22.53 -0.50 49.05
CA ILE A 305 22.00 -0.08 50.36
C ILE A 305 22.28 -1.16 51.43
N GLU A 306 21.99 -2.43 51.13
CA GLU A 306 22.21 -3.54 52.06
C GLU A 306 23.72 -3.75 52.35
N MET A 307 24.58 -3.62 51.34
CA MET A 307 26.04 -3.68 51.53
C MET A 307 26.55 -2.51 52.38
N LYS A 308 26.03 -1.28 52.18
CA LYS A 308 26.38 -0.11 53.01
C LYS A 308 25.90 -0.23 54.46
N SER A 309 24.89 -1.05 54.73
CA SER A 309 24.43 -1.34 56.10
C SER A 309 25.36 -2.28 56.89
N GLY A 310 26.45 -2.76 56.27
CA GLY A 310 27.48 -3.58 56.92
C GLY A 310 27.21 -5.08 56.88
N LYS A 311 26.23 -5.54 56.09
CA LYS A 311 25.94 -6.96 55.89
C LYS A 311 27.00 -7.64 55.02
N GLU A 312 27.17 -8.95 55.23
CA GLU A 312 28.02 -9.78 54.37
C GLU A 312 27.50 -9.77 52.91
N PRO A 313 28.36 -9.71 51.87
CA PRO A 313 27.92 -9.55 50.48
C PRO A 313 26.88 -10.59 50.01
N TYR A 314 27.02 -11.84 50.44
CA TYR A 314 26.06 -12.90 50.09
C TYR A 314 24.68 -12.64 50.72
N LEU A 315 24.64 -12.30 52.00
CA LEU A 315 23.40 -11.98 52.71
C LEU A 315 22.74 -10.72 52.17
N ALA A 316 23.54 -9.70 51.81
CA ALA A 316 23.05 -8.47 51.20
C ALA A 316 22.33 -8.73 49.87
N VAL A 317 22.87 -9.60 49.01
CA VAL A 317 22.23 -9.98 47.74
C VAL A 317 20.92 -10.74 47.96
N VAL A 318 20.89 -11.67 48.92
CA VAL A 318 19.69 -12.48 49.22
C VAL A 318 18.57 -11.60 49.80
N ASP A 319 18.88 -10.75 50.78
CA ASP A 319 17.90 -9.85 51.40
C ASP A 319 17.37 -8.84 50.38
N ALA A 320 18.25 -8.25 49.57
CA ALA A 320 17.85 -7.34 48.51
C ALA A 320 16.93 -8.05 47.49
N ALA A 321 17.27 -9.27 47.08
CA ALA A 321 16.44 -10.06 46.16
C ALA A 321 15.05 -10.35 46.75
N LEU A 322 14.94 -10.68 48.04
CA LEU A 322 13.66 -10.94 48.70
C LEU A 322 12.79 -9.67 48.77
N VAL A 323 13.35 -8.55 49.21
CA VAL A 323 12.64 -7.26 49.32
C VAL A 323 12.14 -6.81 47.95
N VAL A 324 13.02 -6.89 46.96
CA VAL A 324 12.74 -6.45 45.60
C VAL A 324 11.75 -7.40 44.91
N PHE A 325 11.88 -8.72 45.11
CA PHE A 325 10.93 -9.71 44.61
C PHE A 325 9.52 -9.46 45.14
N VAL A 326 9.35 -9.26 46.44
CA VAL A 326 8.04 -8.92 47.03
C VAL A 326 7.50 -7.64 46.40
N ARG A 327 8.32 -6.59 46.30
CA ARG A 327 7.91 -5.31 45.71
C ARG A 327 7.52 -5.44 44.24
N TYR A 328 8.15 -6.33 43.49
CA TYR A 328 7.85 -6.58 42.08
C TYR A 328 6.63 -7.46 41.86
N VAL A 329 6.51 -8.58 42.58
CA VAL A 329 5.36 -9.47 42.50
C VAL A 329 4.10 -8.73 42.90
N TRP A 330 4.15 -7.93 43.97
CA TRP A 330 3.00 -7.16 44.44
C TRP A 330 2.61 -6.02 43.49
N ARG A 331 3.57 -5.47 42.73
CA ARG A 331 3.32 -4.43 41.71
C ARG A 331 2.88 -5.01 40.37
N ARG A 332 3.18 -6.28 40.08
CA ARG A 332 2.86 -6.99 38.84
C ARG A 332 1.59 -7.82 38.93
N LEU A 333 1.17 -8.18 40.14
CA LEU A 333 -0.19 -8.66 40.39
C LEU A 333 -1.16 -7.53 40.02
N PRO A 334 -2.08 -7.76 39.06
CA PRO A 334 -3.10 -6.78 38.77
C PRO A 334 -3.84 -6.45 40.05
N ARG A 335 -3.96 -5.16 40.37
CA ARG A 335 -4.99 -4.65 41.28
C ARG A 335 -6.36 -4.90 40.64
N PHE A 336 -6.78 -6.16 40.56
CA PHE A 336 -8.17 -6.53 40.40
C PHE A 336 -8.84 -6.31 41.75
N LEU A 337 -9.15 -5.06 42.06
CA LEU A 337 -10.09 -4.57 43.06
C LEU A 337 -9.85 -3.06 43.19
N VAL A 338 -10.50 -2.30 42.31
CA VAL A 338 -11.53 -1.28 42.59
C VAL A 338 -12.06 -0.79 41.25
#